data_AF-A0A7S0CMB7-F1
#
_entry.id   AF-A0A7S0CMB7-F1
#
_cell.length_a   1.000
_cell.length_b   1.000
_cell.length_c   1.000
_cell.angle_alpha   90.00
_cell.angle_beta   90.00
_cell.angle_gamma   90.00
#
_symmetry.space_group_name_H-M   'P 1'
#
loop_
_entity.id
_entity.type
_entity.pdbx_description
1 polymer ?
#
loop_
_entity_poly.entity_id
_entity_poly.type
_entity_poly.pdbx_seq_one_letter_code
_entity_poly.pdbx_strand_id
1 'polypeptide(L)'
;LTFVVIIPTAHDNKDGDILHSLSYCSFQNMISSRHCCHHVVLSRRTHGYIEGSQHCRLQQFKESQFETSVIVLQSEVAMREIFGGTNDDNCKDTWKKQFERGIRESFLSKHQIELEERRETKKRKSLES
;
A
#
# COMPACT_ATOMS: atom_id res chain seq x y z
N LEU A 1 -3.85 16.86 -10.82
CA LEU A 1 -3.14 15.58 -11.05
C LEU A 1 -2.82 14.94 -9.70
N THR A 2 -3.09 13.64 -9.57
CA THR A 2 -2.88 12.86 -8.35
C THR A 2 -2.13 11.58 -8.69
N PHE A 3 -1.11 11.26 -7.91
CA PHE A 3 -0.40 9.98 -7.95
C PHE A 3 -0.54 9.28 -6.59
N VAL A 4 -0.75 7.96 -6.63
CA VAL A 4 -0.65 7.09 -5.46
C VAL A 4 0.51 6.15 -5.71
N VAL A 5 1.55 6.27 -4.90
CA VAL A 5 2.78 5.50 -5.03
C VAL A 5 2.80 4.45 -3.92
N ILE A 6 2.99 3.18 -4.30
CA ILE A 6 3.03 2.04 -3.38
C ILE A 6 4.45 1.49 -3.38
N ILE A 7 5.13 1.51 -2.23
CA ILE A 7 6.54 1.17 -2.10
C ILE A 7 6.70 0.15 -0.96
N PRO A 8 7.10 -1.10 -1.25
CA PRO A 8 7.55 -2.02 -0.23
C PRO A 8 8.82 -1.47 0.42
N THR A 9 8.79 -1.25 1.72
CA THR A 9 9.94 -0.81 2.51
C THR A 9 10.60 -2.05 3.12
N ALA A 10 11.70 -2.49 2.52
CA ALA A 10 12.56 -3.51 3.10
C ALA A 10 13.42 -2.86 4.19
N HIS A 11 13.11 -3.15 5.46
CA HIS A 11 14.07 -2.95 6.54
C HIS A 11 15.08 -4.11 6.47
N ASP A 12 16.35 -3.74 6.31
CA ASP A 12 17.54 -4.60 6.31
C ASP A 12 17.68 -5.58 5.14
N ASN A 13 18.57 -5.24 4.20
CA ASN A 13 19.53 -6.17 3.63
C ASN A 13 20.81 -5.39 3.32
N LYS A 14 21.91 -5.79 3.95
CA LYS A 14 23.24 -5.16 3.86
C LYS A 14 23.96 -5.41 2.52
N ASP A 15 23.23 -5.84 1.48
CA ASP A 15 23.82 -6.42 0.27
C ASP A 15 23.51 -5.61 -1.01
N GLY A 16 23.26 -4.30 -0.89
CA GLY A 16 22.93 -3.47 -2.06
C GLY A 16 23.04 -1.96 -1.86
N ASP A 17 24.11 -1.48 -1.23
CA ASP A 17 24.23 -0.13 -0.65
C ASP A 17 23.93 1.04 -1.60
N ILE A 18 24.27 0.95 -2.89
CA ILE A 18 24.08 2.08 -3.83
C ILE A 18 22.63 2.13 -4.36
N LEU A 19 22.06 0.98 -4.72
CA LEU A 19 20.69 0.94 -5.25
C LEU A 19 19.67 1.23 -4.13
N HIS A 20 19.91 0.67 -2.94
CA HIS A 20 19.11 0.97 -1.76
C HIS A 20 19.21 2.44 -1.35
N SER A 21 20.39 3.06 -1.40
CA SER A 21 20.51 4.48 -1.07
C SER A 21 19.79 5.40 -2.06
N LEU A 22 19.86 5.15 -3.37
CA LEU A 22 19.13 5.95 -4.36
C LEU A 22 17.61 5.78 -4.25
N SER A 23 17.13 4.55 -4.06
CA SER A 23 15.71 4.29 -3.83
C SER A 23 15.22 4.90 -2.53
N TYR A 24 16.03 4.86 -1.47
CA TYR A 24 15.73 5.52 -0.20
C TYR A 24 15.72 7.04 -0.34
N CYS A 25 16.68 7.64 -1.05
CA CYS A 25 16.68 9.07 -1.35
C CYS A 25 15.42 9.49 -2.13
N SER A 26 15.00 8.67 -3.10
CA SER A 26 13.76 8.92 -3.85
C SER A 26 12.54 8.82 -2.94
N PHE A 27 12.50 7.83 -2.06
CA PHE A 27 11.46 7.68 -1.04
C PHE A 27 11.40 8.89 -0.12
N GLN A 28 12.53 9.31 0.45
CA GLN A 28 12.64 10.49 1.30
C GLN A 28 12.16 11.76 0.57
N ASN A 29 12.61 11.96 -0.67
CA ASN A 29 12.18 13.08 -1.51
C ASN A 29 10.67 13.07 -1.78
N MET A 30 10.05 11.89 -1.91
CA MET A 30 8.60 11.78 -2.08
C MET A 30 7.86 12.17 -0.80
N ILE A 31 8.25 11.63 0.35
CA ILE A 31 7.56 11.94 1.63
C ILE A 31 7.79 13.38 2.11
N SER A 32 8.95 13.97 1.79
CA SER A 32 9.29 15.36 2.13
C SER A 32 8.81 16.36 1.08
N SER A 33 8.26 15.91 -0.04
CA SER A 33 7.76 16.80 -1.10
C SER A 33 6.57 17.61 -0.61
N ARG A 34 6.49 18.88 -1.00
CA ARG A 34 5.30 19.72 -0.78
C ARG A 34 4.03 19.16 -1.43
N HIS A 35 4.20 18.23 -2.38
CA HIS A 35 3.10 17.55 -3.04
C HIS A 35 2.64 16.29 -2.30
N CYS A 36 3.39 15.80 -1.31
CA CYS A 36 2.93 14.73 -0.43
C CYS A 36 1.85 15.26 0.50
N CYS A 37 0.60 14.87 0.23
CA CYS A 37 -0.51 15.25 1.10
C CYS A 37 -0.75 14.23 2.22
N HIS A 38 -0.40 12.97 1.99
CA HIS A 38 -0.65 11.90 2.94
C HIS A 38 0.26 10.69 2.69
N HIS A 39 0.66 10.03 3.78
CA HIS A 39 1.50 8.84 3.77
C HIS A 39 0.96 7.84 4.78
N VAL A 40 0.63 6.63 4.31
CA VAL A 40 0.13 5.52 5.12
C VAL A 40 1.17 4.41 5.12
N VAL A 41 1.51 3.90 6.31
CA VAL A 41 2.35 2.71 6.45
C VAL A 41 1.48 1.50 6.78
N LEU A 42 1.54 0.50 5.90
CA LEU A 42 0.95 -0.81 6.09
C LEU A 42 2.00 -1.72 6.71
N SER A 43 1.73 -2.23 7.90
CA SER A 43 2.63 -3.13 8.60
C SER A 43 2.84 -4.44 7.84
N ARG A 44 4.02 -5.02 7.98
CA ARG A 44 4.30 -6.37 7.49
C ARG A 44 3.25 -7.36 8.02
N ARG A 45 2.88 -8.35 7.22
CA ARG A 45 1.90 -9.41 7.55
C ARG A 45 0.48 -8.95 7.87
N THR A 46 0.15 -7.68 7.65
CA THR A 46 -1.24 -7.18 7.75
C THR A 46 -1.88 -6.93 6.39
N HIS A 47 -1.16 -7.24 5.32
CA HIS A 47 -1.58 -7.04 3.94
C HIS A 47 -0.88 -8.07 3.04
N GLY A 48 -1.28 -8.14 1.78
CA GLY A 48 -0.62 -8.98 0.79
C GLY A 48 -0.58 -8.35 -0.59
N TYR A 49 0.09 -9.05 -1.48
CA TYR A 49 0.27 -8.69 -2.88
C TYR A 49 -0.07 -9.89 -3.75
N ILE A 50 -0.30 -9.66 -5.03
CA ILE A 50 -0.46 -10.75 -5.98
C ILE A 50 0.88 -10.98 -6.67
N GLU A 51 1.31 -12.23 -6.78
CA GLU A 51 2.56 -12.57 -7.45
C GLU A 51 2.57 -12.06 -8.91
N GLY A 52 3.72 -11.53 -9.35
CA GLY A 52 3.96 -11.27 -10.77
C GLY A 52 3.90 -12.57 -11.57
N SER A 53 3.67 -12.52 -12.88
CA SER A 53 3.43 -13.70 -13.76
C SER A 53 2.06 -14.39 -13.64
N GLN A 54 1.03 -13.63 -13.29
CA GLN A 54 -0.39 -14.07 -13.33
C GLN A 54 -0.82 -14.64 -14.69
N HIS A 55 -0.13 -14.26 -15.77
CA HIS A 55 -0.41 -14.79 -17.12
C HIS A 55 0.14 -16.21 -17.34
N CYS A 56 1.09 -16.66 -16.51
CA CYS A 56 1.71 -17.99 -16.62
C CYS A 56 1.24 -18.97 -15.54
N ARG A 57 0.69 -18.47 -14.43
CA ARG A 57 0.32 -19.27 -13.26
C ARG A 57 -0.98 -18.74 -12.68
N LEU A 58 -1.79 -19.67 -12.13
CA LEU A 58 -2.97 -19.29 -11.37
C LEU A 58 -2.59 -18.26 -10.31
N GLN A 59 -3.40 -17.21 -10.21
CA GLN A 59 -3.16 -16.05 -9.36
C GLN A 59 -2.92 -16.50 -7.91
N GLN A 60 -1.71 -16.29 -7.41
CA GLN A 60 -1.38 -16.54 -6.02
C GLN A 60 -1.24 -15.21 -5.31
N PHE A 61 -2.19 -14.92 -4.42
CA PHE A 61 -1.98 -13.88 -3.42
C PHE A 61 -0.84 -14.32 -2.49
N LYS A 62 -0.07 -13.38 -1.95
CA LYS A 62 1.01 -13.65 -1.02
C LYS A 62 0.95 -12.63 0.09
N GLU A 63 1.13 -13.10 1.32
CA GLU A 63 1.28 -12.21 2.46
C GLU A 63 2.56 -11.40 2.30
N SER A 64 2.47 -10.09 2.48
CA SER A 64 3.63 -9.22 2.42
C SER A 64 4.49 -9.42 3.66
N GLN A 65 5.75 -9.78 3.45
CA GLN A 65 6.74 -9.87 4.55
C GLN A 65 7.39 -8.52 4.86
N PHE A 66 7.15 -7.51 4.02
CA PHE A 66 7.69 -6.17 4.17
C PHE A 66 6.60 -5.19 4.56
N GLU A 67 7.01 -4.11 5.21
CA GLU A 67 6.13 -2.96 5.34
C GLU A 67 5.91 -2.35 3.96
N THR A 68 4.77 -1.69 3.76
CA THR A 68 4.47 -1.01 2.50
C THR A 68 4.01 0.40 2.77
N SER A 69 4.71 1.36 2.18
CA SER A 69 4.33 2.77 2.20
C SER A 69 3.40 3.08 1.03
N VAL A 70 2.25 3.69 1.33
CA VAL A 70 1.33 4.28 0.35
C VAL A 70 1.43 5.79 0.46
N ILE A 71 1.99 6.43 -0.56
CA ILE A 71 2.26 7.87 -0.60
C ILE A 71 1.31 8.51 -1.62
N VAL A 72 0.58 9.53 -1.19
CA VAL A 72 -0.33 10.29 -2.06
C VAL A 72 0.34 11.62 -2.42
N LEU A 73 0.65 11.78 -3.71
CA LEU A 73 1.23 13.00 -4.27
C LEU A 73 0.18 13.74 -5.09
N GLN A 74 -0.11 15.00 -4.75
CA GLN A 74 -1.14 15.78 -5.41
C GLN A 74 -0.61 17.16 -5.85
N SER A 75 -1.02 17.59 -7.04
CA SER A 75 -0.82 18.96 -7.48
C SER A 75 -1.74 19.91 -6.71
N GLU A 76 -1.35 21.18 -6.57
CA GLU A 76 -2.15 22.19 -5.87
C GLU A 76 -3.55 22.38 -6.48
N VAL A 77 -3.68 22.15 -7.80
CA VAL A 77 -4.98 22.16 -8.49
C VAL A 77 -5.87 21.01 -8.00
N ALA A 78 -5.34 19.78 -7.94
CA ALA A 78 -6.11 18.63 -7.47
C ALA A 78 -6.47 18.75 -5.98
N MET A 79 -5.59 19.30 -5.16
CA MET A 79 -5.92 19.57 -3.76
C MET A 79 -7.09 20.56 -3.66
N ARG A 80 -7.11 21.62 -4.47
CA ARG A 80 -8.22 22.58 -4.48
C ARG A 80 -9.54 21.97 -4.95
N GLU A 81 -9.51 21.07 -5.93
CA GLU A 81 -10.70 20.35 -6.39
C GLU A 81 -11.27 19.42 -5.31
N ILE A 82 -10.41 18.71 -4.57
CA ILE A 82 -10.83 17.75 -3.53
C ILE A 82 -11.27 18.47 -2.25
N PHE A 83 -10.58 19.54 -1.86
CA PHE A 83 -10.84 20.28 -0.62
C PHE A 83 -11.62 21.58 -0.85
N GLY A 84 -12.23 21.77 -2.03
CA GLY A 84 -13.14 22.88 -2.32
C GLY A 84 -12.53 24.29 -2.25
N GLY A 85 -11.21 24.42 -2.41
CA GLY A 85 -10.51 25.71 -2.32
C GLY A 85 -10.52 26.35 -0.93
N THR A 86 -11.15 25.73 0.07
CA THR A 86 -11.12 26.20 1.46
C THR A 86 -9.83 25.73 2.11
N ASN A 87 -9.09 26.66 2.71
CA ASN A 87 -7.96 26.37 3.59
C ASN A 87 -8.45 25.87 4.97
N ASP A 88 -9.51 25.05 4.98
CA ASP A 88 -10.04 24.47 6.21
C ASP A 88 -9.26 23.20 6.53
N ASP A 89 -8.37 23.30 7.50
CA ASP A 89 -7.52 22.19 7.93
C ASP A 89 -8.35 21.01 8.49
N ASN A 90 -9.56 21.27 9.01
CA ASN A 90 -10.45 20.20 9.48
C ASN A 90 -10.97 19.31 8.34
N CYS A 91 -11.23 19.89 7.17
CA CYS A 91 -11.70 19.16 5.99
C CYS A 91 -10.60 18.20 5.49
N LYS A 92 -9.36 18.69 5.43
CA LYS A 92 -8.19 17.90 5.02
C LYS A 92 -7.95 16.73 5.97
N ASP A 93 -8.00 16.96 7.27
CA ASP A 93 -7.76 15.91 8.27
C ASP A 93 -8.86 14.85 8.27
N THR A 94 -10.11 15.25 8.04
CA THR A 94 -11.23 14.31 7.91
C THR A 94 -11.05 13.41 6.70
N TRP A 95 -10.70 13.98 5.54
CA TRP A 95 -10.44 13.21 4.33
C TRP A 95 -9.25 12.25 4.52
N LYS A 96 -8.14 12.71 5.10
CA LYS A 96 -6.96 11.86 5.37
C LYS A 96 -7.33 10.66 6.22
N LYS A 97 -8.10 10.86 7.30
CA LYS A 97 -8.56 9.78 8.19
C LYS A 97 -9.47 8.79 7.46
N GLN A 98 -10.40 9.28 6.63
CA GLN A 98 -11.29 8.42 5.85
C GLN A 98 -10.53 7.62 4.80
N PHE A 99 -9.59 8.26 4.10
CA PHE A 99 -8.72 7.62 3.12
C PHE A 99 -7.87 6.54 3.78
N GLU A 100 -7.17 6.85 4.87
CA GLU A 100 -6.35 5.90 5.61
C GLU A 100 -7.16 4.71 6.08
N ARG A 101 -8.33 4.95 6.68
CA ARG A 101 -9.24 3.89 7.11
C ARG A 101 -9.65 3.00 5.94
N GLY A 102 -10.09 3.58 4.83
CA GLY A 102 -10.52 2.82 3.64
C GLY A 102 -9.39 1.98 3.03
N ILE A 103 -8.17 2.51 3.01
CA ILE A 103 -6.98 1.76 2.58
C ILE A 103 -6.73 0.59 3.53
N ARG A 104 -6.65 0.83 4.85
CA ARG A 104 -6.38 -0.23 5.83
C ARG A 104 -7.43 -1.33 5.79
N GLU A 105 -8.71 -0.97 5.76
CA GLU A 105 -9.82 -1.92 5.66
C GLU A 105 -9.77 -2.73 4.36
N SER A 106 -9.51 -2.09 3.22
CA SER A 106 -9.43 -2.77 1.92
C SER A 106 -8.29 -3.79 1.85
N PHE A 107 -7.11 -3.45 2.39
CA PHE A 107 -5.97 -4.37 2.41
C PHE A 107 -6.17 -5.52 3.42
N LEU A 108 -6.81 -5.26 4.56
CA LEU A 108 -7.15 -6.29 5.55
C LEU A 108 -8.23 -7.25 5.05
N SER A 109 -9.33 -6.73 4.49
CA SER A 109 -10.45 -7.54 4.00
C SER A 109 -10.00 -8.51 2.92
N LYS A 110 -9.25 -8.04 1.91
CA LYS A 110 -8.72 -8.89 0.84
C LYS A 110 -7.76 -9.96 1.37
N HIS A 111 -6.96 -9.62 2.38
CA HIS A 111 -6.06 -10.58 3.02
C HIS A 111 -6.84 -11.67 3.77
N GLN A 112 -7.91 -11.32 4.48
CA GLN A 112 -8.75 -12.28 5.22
C GLN A 112 -9.50 -13.23 4.28
N ILE A 113 -10.14 -12.70 3.23
CA ILE A 113 -10.89 -13.50 2.24
C ILE A 113 -9.98 -14.58 1.63
N GLU A 114 -8.77 -14.21 1.21
CA GLU A 114 -7.82 -15.16 0.65
C GLU A 114 -7.39 -16.24 1.66
N LEU A 115 -7.17 -15.87 2.93
CA LEU A 115 -6.80 -16.84 3.97
C LEU A 115 -7.91 -17.87 4.20
N GLU A 116 -9.17 -17.45 4.11
CA GLU A 116 -10.34 -18.32 4.22
C GLU A 116 -10.42 -19.29 3.02
N GLU A 117 -10.33 -18.78 1.79
CA GLU A 117 -10.36 -19.60 0.57
C GLU A 117 -9.26 -20.68 0.55
N ARG A 118 -8.06 -20.36 1.07
CA ARG A 118 -6.96 -21.33 1.22
C ARG A 118 -7.27 -22.43 2.21
N ARG A 119 -7.88 -22.08 3.35
CA ARG A 119 -8.27 -23.06 4.39
C ARG A 119 -9.30 -24.02 3.83
N GLU A 120 -10.28 -23.52 3.08
CA GLU A 120 -11.31 -24.34 2.45
C GLU A 120 -10.74 -25.26 1.36
N THR A 121 -9.87 -24.73 0.50
CA THR A 121 -9.23 -25.51 -0.57
C THR A 121 -8.38 -26.64 0.00
N LYS A 122 -7.63 -26.39 1.09
CA LYS A 122 -6.84 -27.44 1.77
C LYS A 122 -7.73 -28.52 2.38
N LYS A 123 -8.84 -28.13 3.03
CA LYS A 123 -9.82 -29.08 3.60
C LYS A 123 -10.42 -30.00 2.53
N ARG A 124 -10.81 -29.45 1.37
CA ARG A 124 -11.36 -30.24 0.25
C ARG A 124 -10.35 -31.27 -0.26
N LYS A 125 -9.10 -30.87 -0.48
CA LYS A 125 -8.04 -31.79 -0.94
C LYS A 125 -7.73 -32.91 0.05
N SER A 126 -7.83 -32.64 1.37
CA SER A 126 -7.63 -33.67 2.39
C SER A 126 -8.80 -34.64 2.55
N LEU A 127 -9.98 -34.32 2.02
CA LEU A 127 -11.15 -35.21 2.02
C LEU A 127 -11.20 -36.11 0.76
N GLU A 128 -10.47 -35.75 -0.28
CA GLU A 128 -10.36 -36.48 -1.56
C GLU A 128 -9.13 -37.40 -1.64
N SER A 129 -8.24 -37.36 -0.63
CA SER A 129 -7.05 -38.24 -0.50
C SER A 129 -7.26 -39.27 0.61
#